data_AF-A0A7C5AE77-F1
#
_entry.id   AF-A0A7C5AE77-F1
#
_cell.length_a   1.000
_cell.length_b   1.000
_cell.length_c   1.000
_cell.angle_alpha   90.00
_cell.angle_beta   90.00
_cell.angle_gamma   90.00
#
_symmetry.space_group_name_H-M   'P 1'
#
loop_
_entity.id
_entity.type
_entity.pdbx_description
1 polymer ?
#
loop_
_entity_poly.entity_id
_entity_poly.type
_entity_poly.pdbx_seq_one_letter_code
_entity_poly.pdbx_strand_id
1 'polypeptide(L)'
;MIHGRVVGEIWSTVKVPSLSARKLLIVRPEPDGGGAHAGTTQVVAVDCVHAGVGDRVIVAMGQAARHAIGDAGAAIEAAVIAVVDGFRVDDSALAEGVDSPPRKKASRPRKKTSRRKKTKTEKPRAEVADLFPNEEDASPGEPEDPQVISDETDAESDLPDFDAVEDVWKEDEES
;
A
#
# COMPACT_ATOMS: atom_id res chain seq x y z
N MET A 1 9.36 1.55 4.37
CA MET A 1 9.29 2.70 5.29
C MET A 1 10.37 3.67 4.90
N ILE A 2 10.21 4.97 5.17
CA ILE A 2 11.20 6.00 4.88
C ILE A 2 11.46 6.86 6.12
N HIS A 3 12.68 7.39 6.24
CA HIS A 3 13.05 8.41 7.22
C HIS A 3 12.87 9.80 6.61
N GLY A 4 12.36 10.73 7.39
CA GLY A 4 12.20 12.11 6.94
C GLY A 4 11.90 13.08 8.06
N ARG A 5 11.65 14.33 7.68
CA ARG A 5 11.32 15.41 8.59
C ARG A 5 9.95 15.98 8.26
N VAL A 6 9.15 16.25 9.29
CA VAL A 6 7.87 16.94 9.13
C VAL A 6 8.17 18.40 8.81
N VAL A 7 7.69 18.87 7.65
CA VAL A 7 7.91 20.23 7.15
C VAL A 7 6.65 21.09 7.17
N GLY A 8 5.48 20.49 7.43
CA GLY A 8 4.23 21.22 7.49
C GLY A 8 3.04 20.30 7.78
N GLU A 9 1.88 20.92 7.86
CA GLU A 9 0.59 20.25 8.05
C GLU A 9 -0.35 20.65 6.91
N ILE A 10 -1.27 19.76 6.55
CA ILE A 10 -2.31 20.04 5.53
C ILE A 10 -3.68 19.78 6.14
N TRP A 11 -4.63 20.65 5.80
CA TRP A 11 -6.03 20.42 6.07
C TRP A 11 -6.84 20.50 4.77
N SER A 12 -7.97 19.79 4.76
CA SER A 12 -8.99 19.90 3.73
C SER A 12 -10.35 19.95 4.40
N THR A 13 -11.29 20.73 3.84
CA THR A 13 -12.70 20.74 4.25
C THR A 13 -13.50 19.65 3.53
N VAL A 14 -13.09 19.27 2.31
CA VAL A 14 -13.72 18.23 1.50
C VAL A 14 -12.76 17.04 1.39
N LYS A 15 -13.14 15.91 1.98
CA LYS A 15 -12.32 14.68 2.00
C LYS A 15 -13.21 13.46 2.13
N VAL A 16 -12.70 12.29 1.76
CA VAL A 16 -13.40 11.02 1.99
C VAL A 16 -13.57 10.75 3.50
N PRO A 17 -14.64 10.05 3.93
CA PRO A 17 -14.89 9.81 5.34
C PRO A 17 -13.72 9.19 6.10
N SER A 18 -12.95 8.31 5.45
CA SER A 18 -11.79 7.64 6.06
C SER A 18 -10.62 8.58 6.40
N LEU A 19 -10.60 9.82 5.90
CA LEU A 19 -9.62 10.85 6.29
C LEU A 19 -10.17 11.84 7.33
N SER A 20 -11.41 11.64 7.80
CA SER A 20 -12.02 12.49 8.83
C SER A 20 -11.33 12.27 10.17
N ALA A 21 -11.20 13.34 10.96
CA ALA A 21 -10.52 13.33 12.26
C ALA A 21 -9.05 12.86 12.26
N ARG A 22 -8.40 12.79 11.08
CA ARG A 22 -6.98 12.45 10.94
C ARG A 22 -6.16 13.70 10.64
N LYS A 23 -5.06 13.87 11.36
CA LYS A 23 -4.06 14.93 11.10
C LYS A 23 -3.19 14.51 9.92
N LEU A 24 -2.98 15.42 8.96
CA LEU A 24 -2.15 15.18 7.77
C LEU A 24 -0.88 16.01 7.86
N LEU A 25 0.26 15.35 7.66
CA LEU A 25 1.59 15.94 7.74
C LEU A 25 2.28 15.86 6.39
N ILE A 26 3.01 16.92 6.05
CA ILE A 26 3.95 16.95 4.93
C ILE A 26 5.29 16.47 5.46
N VAL A 27 5.77 15.35 4.94
CA VAL A 27 7.07 14.78 5.30
C VAL A 27 8.01 14.91 4.11
N ARG A 28 9.18 15.50 4.36
CA ARG A 28 10.28 15.56 3.42
C ARG A 28 11.27 14.44 3.77
N PRO A 29 11.56 13.49 2.86
CA PRO A 29 12.56 12.47 3.16
C PRO A 29 13.94 13.11 3.35
N GLU A 30 14.66 12.68 4.38
CA GLU A 30 16.01 13.16 4.67
C GLU A 30 17.04 12.16 4.14
N PRO A 31 18.05 12.62 3.37
CA PRO A 31 19.13 11.77 2.90
C PRO A 31 20.13 11.48 4.02
N ASP A 32 20.69 10.27 4.01
CA ASP A 32 21.54 9.71 5.06
C ASP A 32 22.89 10.44 5.26
N GLY A 33 23.23 11.41 4.39
CA GLY A 33 24.50 12.14 4.38
C GLY A 33 24.41 13.66 4.55
N GLY A 34 23.29 14.19 5.05
CA GLY A 34 23.15 15.62 5.40
C GLY A 34 23.09 16.62 4.22
N GLY A 35 23.22 16.16 2.98
CA GLY A 35 23.08 17.00 1.79
C GLY A 35 21.64 17.06 1.29
N ALA A 36 21.01 18.24 1.32
CA ALA A 36 19.66 18.42 0.77
C ALA A 36 19.61 17.96 -0.69
N HIS A 37 18.88 16.87 -0.96
CA HIS A 37 18.56 16.50 -2.34
C HIS A 37 17.49 17.46 -2.85
N ALA A 38 17.93 18.44 -3.62
CA ALA A 38 17.05 19.27 -4.44
C ALA A 38 16.35 18.34 -5.45
N GLY A 39 15.12 17.92 -5.13
CA GLY A 39 14.31 17.07 -6.01
C GLY A 39 13.55 15.93 -5.33
N THR A 40 13.73 15.69 -4.02
CA THR A 40 12.97 14.62 -3.36
C THR A 40 11.50 15.01 -3.20
N THR A 41 10.62 14.20 -3.78
CA THR A 41 9.16 14.35 -3.67
C THR A 41 8.73 14.25 -2.20
N GLN A 42 7.97 15.25 -1.75
CA GLN A 42 7.36 15.25 -0.42
C GLN A 42 6.25 14.21 -0.36
N VAL A 43 6.07 13.60 0.80
CA VAL A 43 5.00 12.64 1.07
C VAL A 43 4.00 13.26 2.02
N VAL A 44 2.70 13.07 1.74
CA VAL A 44 1.65 13.42 2.70
C VAL A 44 1.30 12.17 3.49
N ALA A 45 1.49 12.23 4.81
CA ALA A 45 1.28 11.09 5.70
C ALA A 45 0.24 11.43 6.78
N VAL A 46 -0.56 10.45 7.17
CA VAL A 46 -1.42 10.54 8.35
C VAL A 46 -0.57 10.46 9.62
N ASP A 47 -0.80 11.34 10.58
CA ASP A 47 -0.14 11.28 11.89
C ASP A 47 -0.85 10.31 12.83
N CYS A 48 -0.10 9.35 13.39
CA CYS A 48 -0.57 8.40 14.40
C CYS A 48 0.12 8.59 15.76
N VAL A 49 1.15 9.43 15.81
CA VAL A 49 2.11 9.50 16.93
C VAL A 49 2.27 10.91 17.49
N HIS A 50 1.42 11.84 17.05
CA HIS A 50 1.42 13.24 17.47
C HIS A 50 2.72 13.99 17.11
N ALA A 51 3.24 13.73 15.90
CA ALA A 51 4.40 14.45 15.40
C ALA A 51 4.06 15.92 15.05
N GLY A 52 5.00 16.81 15.37
CA GLY A 52 4.95 18.24 15.07
C GLY A 52 5.88 18.62 13.91
N VAL A 53 5.70 19.84 13.40
CA VAL A 53 6.59 20.42 12.40
C VAL A 53 8.00 20.53 12.98
N GLY A 54 8.96 19.93 12.28
CA GLY A 54 10.36 19.89 12.68
C GLY A 54 10.81 18.56 13.28
N ASP A 55 9.88 17.66 13.59
CA ASP A 55 10.21 16.33 14.09
C ASP A 55 10.79 15.47 12.98
N ARG A 56 11.79 14.64 13.34
CA ARG A 56 12.24 13.54 12.50
C ARG A 56 11.33 12.36 12.74
N VAL A 57 10.94 11.69 11.66
CA VAL A 57 9.89 10.68 11.68
C VAL A 57 10.20 9.51 10.77
N ILE A 58 9.62 8.36 11.09
CA ILE A 58 9.53 7.21 10.20
C ILE A 58 8.13 7.11 9.64
N VAL A 59 8.05 6.98 8.33
CA VAL A 59 6.79 6.86 7.58
C VAL A 59 6.64 5.44 7.04
N ALA A 60 5.56 4.78 7.42
CA ALA A 60 5.08 3.56 6.78
C ALA A 60 4.33 3.90 5.49
N MET A 61 4.41 3.01 4.51
CA MET A 61 3.73 3.16 3.22
C MET A 61 2.85 1.94 2.91
N GLY A 62 1.83 2.14 2.09
CA GLY A 62 0.89 1.12 1.60
C GLY A 62 0.08 0.46 2.72
N GLN A 63 -0.04 -0.86 2.66
CA GLN A 63 -0.85 -1.65 3.61
C GLN A 63 -0.36 -1.50 5.06
N ALA A 64 0.95 -1.34 5.27
CA ALA A 64 1.50 -1.11 6.61
C ALA A 64 1.00 0.20 7.23
N ALA A 65 0.80 1.25 6.42
CA ALA A 65 0.23 2.50 6.88
C ALA A 65 -1.23 2.32 7.34
N ARG A 66 -2.03 1.59 6.56
CA ARG A 66 -3.44 1.26 6.89
C ARG A 66 -3.57 0.43 8.17
N HIS A 67 -2.67 -0.52 8.38
CA HIS A 67 -2.62 -1.26 9.65
C HIS A 67 -2.21 -0.38 10.82
N ALA A 68 -1.24 0.51 10.65
CA ALA A 68 -0.78 1.40 11.72
C ALA A 68 -1.89 2.34 12.22
N ILE A 69 -2.78 2.76 11.32
CA ILE A 69 -3.92 3.63 11.68
C ILE A 69 -5.17 2.87 12.14
N GLY A 70 -5.11 1.53 12.21
CA GLY A 70 -6.24 0.69 12.62
C GLY A 70 -7.39 0.57 11.62
N ASP A 71 -7.19 0.94 10.35
CA ASP A 71 -8.25 0.94 9.33
C ASP A 71 -7.72 0.44 7.99
N ALA A 72 -7.99 -0.85 7.71
CA ALA A 72 -7.57 -1.52 6.49
C ALA A 72 -8.25 -1.00 5.21
N GLY A 73 -9.39 -0.31 5.34
CA GLY A 73 -10.16 0.27 4.23
C GLY A 73 -9.85 1.74 3.96
N ALA A 74 -9.02 2.37 4.79
CA ALA A 74 -8.71 3.79 4.66
C ALA A 74 -8.04 4.14 3.33
N ALA A 75 -8.43 5.28 2.74
CA ALA A 75 -7.84 5.81 1.52
C ALA A 75 -6.50 6.51 1.81
N ILE A 76 -5.54 5.77 2.38
CA ILE A 76 -4.22 6.28 2.73
C ILE A 76 -3.11 5.44 2.08
N GLU A 77 -2.02 6.12 1.77
CA GLU A 77 -0.80 5.51 1.25
C GLU A 77 0.38 5.67 2.21
N ALA A 78 0.36 6.65 3.11
CA ALA A 78 1.43 6.88 4.07
C ALA A 78 0.92 7.25 5.46
N ALA A 79 1.63 6.79 6.50
CA ALA A 79 1.36 7.10 7.89
C ALA A 79 2.67 7.28 8.67
N VAL A 80 2.73 8.31 9.51
CA VAL A 80 3.80 8.51 10.48
C VAL A 80 3.60 7.51 11.62
N ILE A 81 4.58 6.64 11.83
CA ILE A 81 4.51 5.53 12.78
C ILE A 81 5.50 5.65 13.94
N ALA A 82 6.49 6.56 13.84
CA ALA A 82 7.44 6.82 14.90
C ALA A 82 8.07 8.21 14.76
N VAL A 83 8.41 8.80 15.90
CA VAL A 83 9.30 9.97 16.02
C VAL A 83 10.71 9.46 16.31
N VAL A 84 11.73 10.10 15.72
CA VAL A 84 13.13 9.66 15.77
C VAL A 84 13.91 10.55 16.72
N ASP A 85 14.41 9.97 17.81
CA ASP A 85 15.29 10.66 18.76
C ASP A 85 16.72 10.82 18.23
N GLY A 86 17.19 9.85 17.45
CA GLY A 86 18.53 9.85 16.87
C GLY A 86 18.77 8.65 15.97
N PHE A 87 19.75 8.78 15.07
CA PHE A 87 20.22 7.69 14.22
C PHE A 87 21.72 7.87 13.97
N ARG A 88 22.40 6.77 13.65
CA ARG A 88 23.81 6.76 13.26
C ARG A 88 23.92 6.04 11.92
N VAL A 89 24.64 6.68 11.00
CA VAL A 89 25.00 6.09 9.71
C VAL A 89 26.49 5.82 9.73
N ASP A 90 26.89 4.60 9.41
CA ASP A 90 28.30 4.23 9.31
C ASP A 90 28.79 4.47 7.88
N ASP A 91 29.61 5.50 7.69
CA ASP A 91 30.11 5.92 6.37
C ASP A 91 30.86 4.81 5.62
N SER A 92 31.54 3.91 6.35
CA SER A 92 32.22 2.75 5.77
C SER A 92 31.26 1.79 5.06
N ALA A 93 29.99 1.73 5.47
CA ALA A 93 28.98 0.87 4.85
C ALA A 93 28.37 1.49 3.57
N LEU A 94 28.41 2.83 3.43
CA LEU A 94 27.92 3.52 2.24
C LEU A 94 28.90 3.42 1.05
N ALA A 95 30.19 3.26 1.33
CA ALA A 95 31.24 3.22 0.31
C ALA A 95 31.30 1.89 -0.50
N GLU A 96 30.83 0.78 0.06
CA GLU A 96 30.96 -0.57 -0.53
C GLU A 96 30.03 -0.84 -1.74
N GLY A 97 29.23 0.14 -2.16
CA GLY A 97 28.16 -0.06 -3.15
C GLY A 97 28.33 0.63 -4.51
N VAL A 98 29.32 1.52 -4.70
CA VAL A 98 29.33 2.43 -5.87
C VAL A 98 30.47 2.17 -6.88
N ASP A 99 31.48 1.36 -6.56
CA ASP A 99 32.57 1.04 -7.50
C ASP A 99 32.99 -0.44 -7.48
N SER A 100 32.05 -1.35 -7.77
CA SER A 100 32.44 -2.70 -8.23
C SER A 100 32.69 -2.66 -9.74
N PRO A 101 33.93 -2.87 -10.24
CA PRO A 101 34.15 -2.98 -11.67
C PRO A 101 33.33 -4.14 -12.24
N PRO A 102 32.85 -4.06 -13.49
CA PRO A 102 31.98 -5.08 -14.07
C PRO A 102 32.68 -6.44 -13.97
N ARG A 103 32.10 -7.35 -13.17
CA ARG A 103 32.61 -8.72 -13.01
C ARG A 103 32.69 -9.32 -14.41
N LYS A 104 33.91 -9.52 -14.93
CA LYS A 104 34.14 -10.20 -16.21
C LYS A 104 33.45 -11.55 -16.13
N LYS A 105 32.39 -11.75 -16.92
CA LYS A 105 31.72 -13.06 -17.02
C LYS A 105 32.78 -14.08 -17.41
N ALA A 106 33.14 -14.97 -16.51
CA ALA A 106 34.02 -16.08 -16.80
C ALA A 106 33.41 -16.86 -17.98
N SER A 107 34.11 -16.86 -19.11
CA SER A 107 33.75 -17.60 -20.30
C SER A 107 33.71 -19.09 -19.95
N ARG A 108 32.51 -19.68 -19.88
CA ARG A 108 32.36 -21.13 -19.74
C ARG A 108 33.04 -21.80 -20.95
N PRO A 109 33.97 -22.75 -20.78
CA PRO A 109 34.59 -23.43 -21.90
C PRO A 109 33.56 -24.30 -22.62
N ARG A 110 33.39 -24.05 -23.93
CA ARG A 110 32.54 -24.86 -24.83
C ARG A 110 33.14 -26.27 -24.96
N LYS A 111 32.45 -27.29 -24.45
CA LYS A 111 32.81 -28.70 -24.64
C LYS A 111 32.55 -29.08 -26.10
N LYS A 112 33.60 -29.39 -26.86
CA LYS A 112 33.52 -29.88 -28.24
C LYS A 112 32.99 -31.32 -28.23
N THR A 113 31.79 -31.55 -28.76
CA THR A 113 31.30 -32.91 -29.04
C THR A 113 31.67 -33.27 -30.48
N SER A 114 32.43 -34.35 -30.62
CA SER A 114 32.96 -34.90 -31.86
C SER A 114 31.87 -35.56 -32.72
N ARG A 115 31.77 -35.06 -33.94
CA ARG A 115 31.28 -35.65 -35.20
C ARG A 115 31.32 -37.20 -35.29
N ARG A 116 30.21 -37.81 -35.75
CA ARG A 116 30.24 -38.99 -36.66
C ARG A 116 28.95 -39.10 -37.51
N LYS A 117 29.04 -39.86 -38.61
CA LYS A 117 28.47 -39.65 -39.97
C LYS A 117 27.12 -40.35 -40.24
N LYS A 118 26.44 -39.83 -41.28
CA LYS A 118 25.18 -40.20 -41.98
C LYS A 118 25.02 -41.65 -42.47
N THR A 119 23.77 -42.11 -42.61
CA THR A 119 23.11 -42.83 -43.75
C THR A 119 21.62 -43.05 -43.39
N LYS A 120 20.58 -43.22 -44.23
CA LYS A 120 20.20 -42.93 -45.64
C LYS A 120 18.74 -43.49 -45.80
N THR A 121 17.79 -42.70 -46.33
CA THR A 121 16.54 -43.06 -47.09
C THR A 121 15.46 -43.93 -46.37
N GLU A 122 14.15 -43.59 -46.33
CA GLU A 122 13.10 -43.64 -47.38
C GLU A 122 11.86 -42.76 -47.05
N LYS A 123 10.93 -42.61 -48.02
CA LYS A 123 9.78 -41.68 -48.16
C LYS A 123 8.49 -42.51 -48.47
N PRO A 124 7.28 -41.95 -48.76
CA PRO A 124 6.24 -41.19 -48.02
C PRO A 124 4.87 -41.97 -47.87
N ARG A 125 3.75 -41.24 -47.61
CA ARG A 125 2.28 -41.51 -47.78
C ARG A 125 1.54 -41.79 -46.44
N ALA A 126 0.31 -41.36 -46.11
CA ALA A 126 -0.81 -40.67 -46.76
C ALA A 126 -1.73 -39.99 -45.69
N GLU A 127 -2.38 -38.90 -46.09
CA GLU A 127 -3.82 -38.54 -45.93
C GLU A 127 -4.71 -39.18 -44.84
N VAL A 128 -5.40 -38.33 -44.06
CA VAL A 128 -6.86 -38.32 -43.73
C VAL A 128 -7.13 -36.99 -42.97
N ALA A 129 -7.74 -35.96 -43.55
CA ALA A 129 -9.17 -35.76 -43.80
C ALA A 129 -10.02 -35.78 -42.51
N ASP A 130 -10.45 -34.58 -42.13
CA ASP A 130 -11.77 -34.17 -41.60
C ASP A 130 -12.44 -35.01 -40.50
N LEU A 131 -12.87 -34.34 -39.44
CA LEU A 131 -14.30 -34.16 -39.09
C LEU A 131 -14.42 -33.32 -37.79
N PHE A 132 -15.05 -32.17 -37.96
CA PHE A 132 -15.70 -31.26 -36.99
C PHE A 132 -16.61 -31.99 -35.95
N PRO A 133 -17.35 -31.33 -35.01
CA PRO A 133 -17.42 -29.92 -34.56
C PRO A 133 -17.53 -29.72 -33.02
N ASN A 134 -17.68 -28.42 -32.69
CA ASN A 134 -18.04 -27.67 -31.48
C ASN A 134 -19.00 -28.24 -30.40
N GLU A 135 -18.79 -27.68 -29.20
CA GLU A 135 -19.75 -27.11 -28.22
C GLU A 135 -21.10 -27.79 -28.02
N GLU A 136 -21.35 -28.26 -26.80
CA GLU A 136 -22.57 -28.04 -25.99
C GLU A 136 -22.50 -28.95 -24.76
N ASP A 137 -22.31 -28.38 -23.56
CA ASP A 137 -22.83 -28.87 -22.26
C ASP A 137 -22.16 -28.10 -21.12
N ALA A 138 -22.48 -26.82 -21.01
CA ALA A 138 -22.27 -26.05 -19.79
C ALA A 138 -23.52 -25.19 -19.57
N SER A 139 -24.61 -25.83 -19.16
CA SER A 139 -25.79 -25.13 -18.65
C SER A 139 -25.43 -24.43 -17.34
N PRO A 140 -25.57 -23.10 -17.23
CA PRO A 140 -25.37 -22.39 -15.98
C PRO A 140 -26.58 -22.59 -15.08
N GLY A 141 -26.36 -23.10 -13.86
CA GLY A 141 -27.40 -23.24 -12.84
C GLY A 141 -28.03 -21.89 -12.49
N GLU A 142 -29.36 -21.84 -12.54
CA GLU A 142 -30.17 -20.70 -12.08
C GLU A 142 -29.99 -20.50 -10.56
N PRO A 143 -29.71 -19.27 -10.08
CA PRO A 143 -29.87 -18.95 -8.67
C PRO A 143 -31.35 -18.63 -8.37
N GLU A 144 -31.92 -19.38 -7.44
CA GLU A 144 -33.31 -19.30 -7.00
C GLU A 144 -33.69 -17.93 -6.40
N ASP A 145 -34.96 -17.55 -6.63
CA ASP A 145 -35.57 -16.30 -6.19
C ASP A 145 -35.55 -16.12 -4.66
N PRO A 146 -35.39 -14.86 -4.18
CA PRO A 146 -35.34 -14.54 -2.76
C PRO A 146 -36.70 -14.78 -2.08
N GLN A 147 -36.70 -15.65 -1.07
CA GLN A 147 -37.83 -15.86 -0.18
C GLN A 147 -38.21 -14.55 0.53
N VAL A 148 -39.42 -14.10 0.20
CA VAL A 148 -40.20 -13.07 0.88
C VAL A 148 -40.41 -13.51 2.34
N ILE A 149 -39.75 -12.83 3.29
CA ILE A 149 -40.12 -12.88 4.70
C ILE A 149 -40.73 -11.53 5.02
N SER A 150 -42.06 -11.48 4.92
CA SER A 150 -42.90 -10.52 5.59
C SER A 150 -42.90 -10.86 7.09
N ASP A 151 -42.28 -10.02 7.90
CA ASP A 151 -42.64 -9.93 9.32
C ASP A 151 -42.75 -8.45 9.68
N GLU A 152 -43.99 -8.06 9.93
CA GLU A 152 -44.38 -6.81 10.57
C GLU A 152 -43.79 -6.79 11.98
N THR A 153 -43.12 -5.71 12.36
CA THR A 153 -43.08 -5.33 13.77
C THR A 153 -42.86 -3.83 13.87
N ASP A 154 -43.97 -3.16 14.16
CA ASP A 154 -44.01 -1.79 14.64
C ASP A 154 -43.19 -1.64 15.92
N ALA A 155 -42.21 -0.74 15.88
CA ALA A 155 -41.59 -0.17 17.08
C ALA A 155 -41.31 1.31 16.81
N GLU A 156 -42.39 2.08 16.81
CA GLU A 156 -42.35 3.51 17.11
C GLU A 156 -41.94 3.75 18.58
N SER A 157 -41.41 4.96 18.80
CA SER A 157 -41.26 5.67 20.09
C SER A 157 -40.25 5.12 21.11
N ASP A 158 -39.06 5.72 21.15
CA ASP A 158 -38.60 6.51 22.32
C ASP A 158 -37.09 6.79 22.23
N LEU A 159 -36.72 7.79 21.42
CA LEU A 159 -35.44 8.48 21.59
C LEU A 159 -35.72 9.84 22.26
N PRO A 160 -35.12 10.12 23.43
CA PRO A 160 -35.31 11.39 24.10
C PRO A 160 -34.66 12.54 23.32
N ASP A 161 -35.37 13.66 23.30
CA ASP A 161 -35.03 14.95 22.71
C ASP A 161 -33.61 15.40 23.13
N PHE A 162 -32.72 15.58 22.16
CA PHE A 162 -31.32 16.00 22.36
C PHE A 162 -31.20 17.54 22.44
N ASP A 163 -32.16 18.19 23.11
CA ASP A 163 -32.21 19.66 23.28
C ASP A 163 -32.04 20.10 24.76
N ALA A 164 -31.56 19.20 25.63
CA ALA A 164 -31.42 19.44 27.07
C ALA A 164 -29.99 19.27 27.62
N VAL A 165 -28.95 19.55 26.82
CA VAL A 165 -27.53 19.42 27.26
C VAL A 165 -26.80 20.76 27.42
N GLU A 166 -27.48 21.90 27.23
CA GLU A 166 -26.87 23.24 27.34
C GLU A 166 -27.07 23.96 28.70
N ASP A 167 -27.42 23.27 29.79
CA ASP A 167 -27.64 23.93 31.10
C ASP A 167 -26.81 23.37 32.27
N VAL A 168 -25.80 22.52 32.02
CA VAL A 168 -24.98 21.90 33.09
C VAL A 168 -23.62 22.59 33.31
N TRP A 169 -23.27 23.62 32.53
CA TRP A 169 -21.94 24.27 32.60
C TRP A 169 -21.94 25.73 33.05
N LYS A 170 -22.91 26.12 33.88
CA LYS A 170 -23.01 27.49 34.41
C LYS A 170 -23.13 27.53 35.93
N GLU A 171 -22.19 26.95 36.64
CA GLU A 171 -22.11 27.10 38.10
C GLU A 171 -20.70 26.77 38.64
N ASP A 172 -19.66 27.44 38.11
CA ASP A 172 -18.33 27.46 38.74
C ASP A 172 -17.71 28.86 38.64
N GLU A 173 -18.48 29.88 39.01
CA GLU A 173 -17.94 31.22 39.25
C GLU A 173 -18.64 31.93 40.42
N GLU A 174 -18.57 31.33 41.62
CA GLU A 174 -18.50 32.06 42.89
C GLU A 174 -18.32 31.07 44.05
N SER A 175 -17.08 30.97 44.57
CA SER A 175 -16.73 30.75 45.98
C SER A 175 -15.22 30.71 46.17
#